data_AF-A0A9E3CL36-F1
#
_entry.id   AF-A0A9E3CL36-F1
#
_cell.length_a   1.000
_cell.length_b   1.000
_cell.length_c   1.000
_cell.angle_alpha   90.00
_cell.angle_beta   90.00
_cell.angle_gamma   90.00
#
_symmetry.space_group_name_H-M   'P 1'
#
loop_
_entity.id
_entity.type
_entity.pdbx_description
1 polymer ?
#
loop_
_entity_poly.entity_id
_entity_poly.type
_entity_poly.pdbx_seq_one_letter_code
_entity_poly.pdbx_strand_id
1 'polypeptide(L)'
;MLRRDGFVCRYCGLDGTVWPNWLYLSWDHLLPPRHPLRDDPAYIVAACRFCNEACNRTFWDVEGKTPDELVAQKRPFVLAVRERYQAFWETEVHP
;
A
#
# COMPACT_ATOMS: atom_id res chain seq x y z
N MET A 1 -11.25 7.03 4.83
CA MET A 1 -9.86 6.57 4.78
C MET A 1 -9.21 7.21 3.57
N LEU A 2 -9.72 6.96 2.35
CA LEU A 2 -9.29 7.67 1.14
C LEU A 2 -9.27 9.20 1.29
N ARG A 3 -10.35 9.80 1.78
CA ARG A 3 -10.40 11.26 2.03
C ARG A 3 -9.38 11.74 3.08
N ARG A 4 -9.15 10.95 4.14
CA ARG A 4 -8.15 11.24 5.19
C ARG A 4 -6.74 11.28 4.59
N ASP A 5 -6.46 10.33 3.70
CA ASP A 5 -5.15 10.17 3.06
C ASP A 5 -5.03 11.04 1.78
N GLY A 6 -5.91 12.02 1.58
CA GLY A 6 -5.87 12.93 0.43
C GLY A 6 -6.05 12.25 -0.93
N PHE A 7 -6.64 11.06 -0.96
CA PHE A 7 -6.75 10.19 -2.14
C PHE A 7 -5.38 9.77 -2.72
N VAL A 8 -4.33 9.80 -1.91
CA VAL A 8 -2.97 9.43 -2.31
C VAL A 8 -2.58 8.09 -1.71
N CYS A 9 -2.00 7.21 -2.52
CA CYS A 9 -1.43 5.95 -2.03
C CYS A 9 -0.34 6.23 -0.98
N ARG A 10 -0.54 5.74 0.25
CA ARG A 10 0.37 5.95 1.39
C ARG A 10 1.74 5.29 1.23
N TYR A 11 1.91 4.41 0.24
CA TYR A 11 3.18 3.73 -0.05
C TYR A 11 3.99 4.42 -1.16
N CYS A 12 3.40 4.58 -2.35
CA CYS A 12 4.11 5.05 -3.55
C CYS A 12 3.74 6.47 -3.99
N GLY A 13 2.73 7.09 -3.38
CA GLY A 13 2.31 8.45 -3.75
C GLY A 13 1.42 8.55 -5.00
N LEU A 14 0.89 7.43 -5.53
CA LEU A 14 -0.11 7.48 -6.62
C LEU A 14 -1.26 8.40 -6.22
N ASP A 15 -1.42 9.51 -6.95
CA ASP A 15 -2.47 10.49 -6.73
C ASP A 15 -3.77 10.05 -7.43
N GLY A 16 -4.76 9.66 -6.63
CA GLY A 16 -6.07 9.22 -7.10
C GLY A 16 -7.00 10.36 -7.51
N THR A 17 -6.64 11.62 -7.31
CA THR A 17 -7.41 12.77 -7.83
C THR A 17 -7.23 12.95 -9.35
N VAL A 18 -6.19 12.33 -9.91
CA VAL A 18 -5.89 12.30 -11.35
C VAL A 18 -6.63 11.12 -12.00
N TRP A 19 -7.32 11.35 -13.12
CA TRP A 19 -7.89 10.27 -13.94
C TRP A 19 -6.81 9.65 -14.86
N PRO A 20 -6.69 8.31 -15.01
CA PRO A 20 -7.54 7.25 -14.45
C PRO A 20 -7.06 6.65 -13.12
N ASN A 21 -6.11 7.28 -12.42
CA ASN A 21 -5.51 6.74 -11.18
C ASN A 21 -6.55 6.34 -10.12
N TRP A 22 -7.66 7.07 -10.05
CA TRP A 22 -8.80 6.75 -9.19
C TRP A 22 -9.22 5.28 -9.26
N LEU A 23 -9.24 4.69 -10.46
CA LEU A 23 -9.67 3.30 -10.68
C LEU A 23 -8.75 2.28 -9.99
N TYR A 24 -7.49 2.67 -9.77
CA TYR A 24 -6.45 1.84 -9.19
C TYR A 24 -6.25 2.07 -7.70
N LEU A 25 -6.97 3.02 -7.09
CA LEU A 25 -6.93 3.23 -5.65
C LEU A 25 -7.81 2.18 -4.95
N SER A 26 -7.36 1.70 -3.79
CA SER A 26 -8.01 0.69 -2.97
C SER A 26 -7.79 0.96 -1.48
N TRP A 27 -8.40 0.12 -0.64
CA TRP A 27 -8.21 0.13 0.81
C TRP A 27 -7.29 -1.01 1.21
N ASP A 28 -6.19 -0.68 1.90
CA ASP A 28 -5.30 -1.67 2.49
C ASP A 28 -5.53 -1.74 4.00
N HIS A 29 -5.68 -2.97 4.51
CA HIS A 29 -5.79 -3.23 5.95
C HIS A 29 -4.38 -3.45 6.51
N LEU A 30 -3.92 -2.55 7.37
CA LEU A 30 -2.57 -2.59 7.89
C LEU A 30 -2.30 -3.79 8.79
N LEU A 31 -3.35 -4.31 9.44
CA LEU A 31 -3.28 -5.40 10.41
C LEU A 31 -3.71 -6.73 9.78
N PRO A 32 -3.16 -7.87 10.21
CA PRO A 32 -3.47 -9.18 9.63
C PRO A 32 -4.94 -9.61 9.90
N PRO A 33 -5.47 -10.58 9.13
CA PRO A 33 -6.77 -11.17 9.42
C PRO A 33 -6.90 -11.60 10.89
N ARG A 34 -8.09 -11.41 11.47
CA ARG A 34 -8.43 -11.73 12.88
C ARG A 34 -7.79 -10.84 13.95
N HIS A 35 -6.95 -9.86 13.60
CA HIS A 35 -6.53 -8.86 14.56
C HIS A 35 -7.74 -8.02 15.02
N PRO A 36 -7.94 -7.77 16.33
CA PRO A 36 -9.15 -7.10 16.85
C PRO A 36 -9.35 -5.69 16.27
N LEU A 37 -8.26 -4.98 16.00
CA LEU A 37 -8.27 -3.63 15.40
C LEU A 37 -8.24 -3.64 13.87
N ARG A 38 -8.34 -4.79 13.20
CA ARG A 38 -8.17 -4.86 11.73
C ARG A 38 -9.12 -3.96 10.98
N ASP A 39 -10.39 -3.96 11.38
CA ASP A 39 -11.45 -3.20 10.71
C ASP A 39 -11.62 -1.79 11.30
N ASP A 40 -10.75 -1.40 12.24
CA ASP A 40 -10.69 -0.03 12.73
C ASP A 40 -10.26 0.89 11.57
N PRO A 41 -11.05 1.92 11.23
CA PRO A 41 -10.71 2.84 10.16
C PRO A 41 -9.35 3.55 10.30
N ALA A 42 -8.80 3.65 11.51
CA ALA A 42 -7.44 4.14 11.75
C ALA A 42 -6.38 3.24 11.09
N TYR A 43 -6.61 1.93 11.04
CA TYR A 43 -5.71 0.92 10.49
C TYR A 43 -6.02 0.53 9.04
N ILE A 44 -6.93 1.25 8.39
CA ILE A 44 -7.23 1.10 6.96
C ILE A 44 -6.73 2.34 6.22
N VAL A 45 -5.86 2.17 5.22
CA VAL A 45 -5.22 3.28 4.47
C VAL A 45 -5.52 3.25 2.98
N ALA A 46 -5.39 4.41 2.34
CA ALA A 46 -5.36 4.50 0.88
C ALA A 46 -4.07 3.86 0.33
N ALA A 47 -4.23 2.90 -0.57
CA ALA A 47 -3.14 2.27 -1.30
C ALA A 47 -3.57 2.08 -2.75
N CYS A 48 -2.64 2.08 -3.71
CA CYS A 48 -2.97 1.56 -5.03
C CYS A 48 -3.03 0.03 -5.00
N ARG A 49 -3.80 -0.59 -5.91
CA ARG A 49 -3.98 -2.05 -5.97
C ARG A 49 -2.65 -2.80 -6.01
N PHE A 50 -1.68 -2.31 -6.79
CA PHE A 50 -0.34 -2.89 -6.84
C PHE A 50 0.34 -2.93 -5.46
N CYS A 51 0.36 -1.79 -4.74
CA CYS A 51 1.02 -1.71 -3.44
C CYS A 51 0.29 -2.55 -2.38
N ASN A 52 -1.05 -2.56 -2.42
CA ASN A 52 -1.88 -3.41 -1.57
C ASN A 52 -1.54 -4.90 -1.76
N GLU A 53 -1.44 -5.35 -3.00
CA GLU A 53 -1.12 -6.75 -3.32
C GLU A 53 0.33 -7.11 -2.98
N ALA A 54 1.28 -6.20 -3.18
CA ALA A 54 2.68 -6.40 -2.82
C ALA A 54 2.85 -6.72 -1.32
N CYS A 55 1.99 -6.18 -0.45
CA CYS A 55 2.02 -6.41 1.00
C CYS A 55 1.48 -7.78 1.46
N ASN A 56 0.77 -8.54 0.61
CA ASN A 56 -0.07 -9.67 1.06
C ASN A 56 0.69 -10.95 1.41
N ARG A 57 1.98 -11.07 1.04
CA ARG A 57 2.75 -12.33 1.20
C ARG A 57 3.78 -12.28 2.33
N THR A 58 3.71 -11.27 3.20
CA THR A 58 4.73 -11.03 4.22
C THR A 58 4.08 -10.92 5.59
N PHE A 59 4.69 -11.54 6.60
CA PHE A 59 4.32 -11.36 8.00
C PHE A 59 4.96 -10.09 8.53
N TRP A 60 4.14 -9.27 9.18
CA TRP A 60 4.56 -7.99 9.74
C TRP A 60 4.43 -8.08 11.25
N ASP A 61 5.44 -7.61 11.97
CA ASP A 61 5.29 -7.32 13.39
C ASP A 61 4.35 -6.12 13.52
N VAL A 62 3.21 -6.30 14.19
CA VAL A 62 2.14 -5.30 14.27
C VAL A 62 1.78 -4.88 15.70
N GLU A 63 2.32 -5.56 16.71
CA GLU A 63 1.92 -5.36 18.10
C GLU A 63 2.34 -3.97 18.59
N GLY A 64 1.41 -3.24 19.22
CA GLY A 64 1.65 -1.89 19.74
C GLY A 64 1.97 -0.80 18.69
N LYS A 65 1.96 -1.12 17.39
CA LYS A 65 2.32 -0.15 16.33
C LYS A 65 1.16 0.72 15.91
N THR A 66 1.47 1.98 15.66
CA THR A 66 0.57 2.95 15.06
C THR A 66 0.41 2.69 13.55
N PRO A 67 -0.64 3.21 12.91
CA PRO A 67 -0.81 3.13 11.46
C PRO A 67 0.40 3.66 10.67
N ASP A 68 1.01 4.75 11.11
CA ASP A 68 2.15 5.36 10.42
C ASP A 68 3.42 4.51 10.55
N GLU A 69 3.66 3.88 11.71
CA GLU A 69 4.77 2.94 11.88
C GLU A 69 4.58 1.67 11.03
N LEU A 70 3.35 1.18 10.92
CA LEU A 70 3.03 0.04 10.04
C LEU A 70 3.26 0.40 8.57
N VAL A 71 2.85 1.59 8.13
CA VAL A 71 3.13 2.07 6.78
C VAL A 71 4.63 2.22 6.57
N ALA A 72 5.36 2.81 7.52
CA ALA A 72 6.80 2.98 7.45
C ALA A 72 7.55 1.63 7.38
N GLN A 73 7.10 0.62 8.13
CA GLN A 73 7.65 -0.74 8.07
C GLN A 73 7.42 -1.41 6.71
N LYS A 74 6.22 -1.30 6.15
CA LYS A 74 5.85 -1.96 4.88
C LYS A 74 6.44 -1.27 3.66
N ARG A 75 6.57 0.06 3.70
CA ARG A 75 6.91 0.89 2.53
C ARG A 75 8.20 0.48 1.82
N PRO A 76 9.34 0.25 2.49
CA PRO A 76 10.57 -0.17 1.80
C PRO A 76 10.41 -1.46 0.99
N PHE A 77 9.70 -2.44 1.54
CA PHE A 77 9.43 -3.71 0.84
C PHE A 77 8.55 -3.52 -0.38
N VAL A 78 7.48 -2.73 -0.25
CA VAL A 78 6.58 -2.40 -1.37
C VAL A 78 7.33 -1.69 -2.49
N LEU A 79 8.16 -0.70 -2.15
CA LEU A 79 8.94 0.03 -3.14
C LEU A 79 9.97 -0.86 -3.83
N ALA A 80 10.64 -1.77 -3.09
CA ALA A 80 11.52 -2.76 -3.71
C ALA A 80 10.78 -3.72 -4.66
N VAL A 81 9.51 -4.06 -4.38
CA VAL A 81 8.69 -4.82 -5.34
C VAL A 81 8.40 -3.99 -6.59
N ARG A 82 8.08 -2.70 -6.44
CA ARG A 82 7.87 -1.80 -7.59
C ARG A 82 9.11 -1.67 -8.46
N GLU A 83 10.27 -1.46 -7.85
CA GLU A 83 11.55 -1.34 -8.56
C GLU A 83 11.86 -2.60 -9.37
N ARG A 84 11.63 -3.80 -8.82
CA ARG A 84 11.79 -5.05 -9.57
C ARG A 84 10.86 -5.16 -10.78
N TYR A 85 9.60 -4.74 -10.63
CA TYR A 85 8.65 -4.73 -11.74
C TYR A 85 9.02 -3.70 -12.81
N GLN A 86 9.49 -2.53 -12.39
CA GLN A 86 9.97 -1.50 -13.32
C GLN A 86 11.19 -1.99 -14.09
N ALA A 87 12.20 -2.54 -13.40
CA ALA A 87 13.38 -3.10 -14.04
C ALA A 87 13.02 -4.18 -15.06
N PHE A 88 12.14 -5.12 -14.71
CA PHE A 88 11.66 -6.14 -15.66
C PHE A 88 10.92 -5.53 -16.86
N TRP A 89 10.09 -4.51 -16.64
CA TRP A 89 9.39 -3.82 -17.73
C TRP A 89 10.37 -3.13 -18.69
N GLU A 90 11.37 -2.44 -18.14
CA GLU A 90 12.42 -1.76 -18.91
C GLU A 90 13.29 -2.74 -19.70
N THR A 91 13.58 -3.94 -19.19
CA THR A 91 14.46 -4.89 -19.91
C THR A 91 13.71 -5.83 -20.86
N GLU A 92 12.48 -6.26 -20.51
CA GLU A 92 11.79 -7.34 -21.24
C GLU A 92 10.53 -6.90 -22.00
N VAL A 93 9.90 -5.79 -21.60
CA VAL A 93 8.58 -5.40 -22.15
C VAL A 93 8.68 -4.16 -23.03
N HIS A 94 9.45 -3.15 -22.61
CA HIS A 94 9.72 -1.92 -23.36
C HIS A 94 11.22 -1.58 -23.29
N PRO A 95 12.05 -2.29 -24.07
CA PRO A 95 13.49 -2.03 -24.13
C PRO A 95 13.84 -0.68 -24.76
#